data_AF-A0A4Q3C097-F1
#
_entry.id   AF-A0A4Q3C097-F1
#
_cell.length_a   1.000
_cell.length_b   1.000
_cell.length_c   1.000
_cell.angle_alpha   90.00
_cell.angle_beta   90.00
_cell.angle_gamma   90.00
#
_symmetry.space_group_name_H-M   'P 1'
#
loop_
_entity.id
_entity.type
_entity.pdbx_description
1 polymer ?
#
loop_
_entity_poly.entity_id
_entity_poly.type
_entity_poly.pdbx_seq_one_letter_code
_entity_poly.pdbx_strand_id
1 'polypeptide(L)'
;LSAKVIGEIIRGRIGFDGLLMSDDLGMHALSGGFADRAAGVLAAGCDIALHCSGNMAEMEAIAGAVGAIDAPAKARLDRAMATVAGTKASPPLEELIATRDALIAVLPA
;
A
#
# COMPACT_ATOMS: atom_id res chain seq x y z
N LEU A 1 -0.77 -14.61 3.93
CA LEU A 1 0.58 -14.05 4.21
C LEU A 1 1.62 -15.03 3.68
N SER A 2 2.57 -14.62 2.84
CA SER A 2 3.54 -15.54 2.22
C SER A 2 4.94 -14.94 2.12
N ALA A 3 5.80 -15.28 3.08
CA ALA A 3 7.22 -14.91 3.07
C ALA A 3 7.96 -15.47 1.84
N LYS A 4 7.54 -16.66 1.37
CA LYS A 4 8.08 -17.26 0.15
C LYS A 4 7.81 -16.40 -1.09
N VAL A 5 6.58 -15.93 -1.26
CA VAL A 5 6.24 -15.08 -2.42
C VAL A 5 7.02 -13.76 -2.35
N ILE A 6 7.05 -13.13 -1.18
CA ILE A 6 7.73 -11.83 -1.05
C ILE A 6 9.25 -12.00 -1.19
N GLY A 7 9.88 -12.87 -0.42
CA GLY A 7 11.32 -13.06 -0.42
C GLY A 7 11.85 -13.72 -1.70
N GLU A 8 11.32 -14.88 -2.08
CA GLU A 8 11.88 -15.65 -3.19
C GLU A 8 11.42 -15.13 -4.55
N ILE A 9 10.15 -14.71 -4.67
CA ILE A 9 9.58 -14.31 -5.97
C ILE A 9 9.73 -12.80 -6.19
N ILE A 10 9.24 -11.95 -5.31
CA ILE A 10 9.24 -10.49 -5.52
C ILE A 10 10.66 -9.93 -5.35
N ARG A 11 11.32 -10.19 -4.22
CA ARG A 11 12.69 -9.70 -3.99
C ARG A 11 13.72 -10.50 -4.78
N GLY A 12 13.56 -11.82 -4.86
CA GLY A 12 14.49 -12.72 -5.57
C GLY A 12 14.29 -12.71 -7.09
N ARG A 13 13.30 -13.45 -7.58
CA ARG A 13 13.13 -13.72 -9.03
C ARG A 13 12.79 -12.47 -9.86
N ILE A 14 11.89 -11.62 -9.37
CA ILE A 14 11.53 -10.36 -10.02
C ILE A 14 12.63 -9.32 -9.81
N GLY A 15 13.39 -9.41 -8.72
CA GLY A 15 14.44 -8.46 -8.38
C GLY A 15 13.91 -7.10 -7.94
N PHE A 16 12.66 -7.03 -7.46
CA PHE A 16 12.05 -5.77 -7.06
C PHE A 16 12.62 -5.28 -5.73
N ASP A 17 13.40 -4.19 -5.76
CA ASP A 17 13.92 -3.50 -4.57
C ASP A 17 13.19 -2.16 -4.28
N GLY A 18 11.99 -1.97 -4.84
CA GLY A 18 11.14 -0.82 -4.50
C GLY A 18 10.41 -1.01 -3.17
N LEU A 19 9.61 -0.02 -2.78
CA LEU A 19 8.73 -0.11 -1.62
C LEU A 19 7.62 -1.14 -1.87
N LEU A 20 7.42 -2.05 -0.92
CA LEU A 20 6.33 -3.03 -0.93
C LEU A 20 5.34 -2.71 0.18
N MET A 21 4.11 -2.38 -0.21
CA MET A 21 3.00 -2.12 0.71
C MET A 21 2.00 -3.28 0.61
N SER A 22 1.44 -3.73 1.73
CA SER A 22 0.31 -4.65 1.69
C SER A 22 -0.91 -3.96 1.08
N ASP A 23 -1.85 -4.76 0.56
CA ASP A 23 -3.21 -4.25 0.38
C ASP A 23 -3.88 -4.01 1.74
N ASP A 24 -5.08 -3.41 1.72
CA ASP A 24 -5.81 -3.06 2.92
C ASP A 24 -6.09 -4.28 3.82
N LEU A 25 -5.67 -4.21 5.08
CA LEU A 25 -5.89 -5.24 6.09
C LEU A 25 -7.38 -5.49 6.37
N GLY A 26 -8.24 -4.53 5.99
CA GLY A 26 -9.69 -4.59 6.10
C GLY A 26 -10.38 -5.51 5.10
N MET A 27 -9.73 -5.93 4.00
CA MET A 27 -10.36 -6.68 2.90
C MET A 27 -10.74 -8.14 3.22
N HIS A 28 -10.77 -8.53 4.50
CA HIS A 28 -11.20 -9.84 5.02
C HIS A 28 -10.52 -11.09 4.45
N ALA A 29 -9.51 -10.95 3.58
CA ALA A 29 -8.70 -12.06 3.06
C ALA A 29 -7.76 -12.67 4.11
N LEU A 30 -7.46 -11.91 5.17
CA LEU A 30 -6.62 -12.34 6.29
C LEU A 30 -7.47 -12.69 7.50
N SER A 31 -7.11 -13.78 8.16
CA SER A 31 -7.69 -14.17 9.45
C SER A 31 -7.03 -13.43 10.62
N GLY A 32 -7.65 -13.48 11.80
CA GLY A 32 -7.13 -12.82 13.01
C GLY A 32 -7.51 -11.35 13.13
N GLY A 33 -7.06 -10.70 14.21
CA GLY A 33 -7.31 -9.28 14.47
C GLY A 33 -6.38 -8.37 13.67
N PHE A 34 -6.66 -7.05 13.65
CA PHE A 34 -5.85 -6.09 12.90
C PHE A 34 -4.38 -6.04 13.34
N ALA A 35 -4.12 -6.18 14.65
CA ALA A 35 -2.78 -6.30 15.20
C ALA A 35 -1.99 -7.48 14.58
N ASP A 36 -2.59 -8.68 14.58
CA ASP A 36 -1.97 -9.89 14.03
C ASP A 36 -1.76 -9.78 12.52
N ARG A 37 -2.73 -9.19 11.81
CA ARG A 37 -2.64 -8.98 10.36
C ARG A 37 -1.49 -8.04 10.03
N ALA A 38 -1.38 -6.91 10.74
CA ALA A 38 -0.31 -5.93 10.54
C ALA A 38 1.07 -6.52 10.83
N ALA A 39 1.24 -7.16 11.99
CA ALA A 39 2.48 -7.85 12.33
C ALA A 39 2.83 -8.94 11.31
N GLY A 40 1.82 -9.69 10.86
CA GLY A 40 2.00 -10.78 9.90
C GLY A 40 2.39 -10.33 8.48
N VAL A 41 1.85 -9.21 7.97
CA VAL A 41 2.28 -8.68 6.65
C VAL A 41 3.71 -8.16 6.70
N LEU A 42 4.09 -7.49 7.78
CA LEU A 42 5.45 -6.99 7.98
C LEU A 42 6.43 -8.15 8.13
N ALA A 43 6.10 -9.16 8.96
CA ALA A 43 6.90 -10.37 9.12
C ALA A 43 7.02 -11.18 7.82
N ALA A 44 6.03 -11.12 6.93
CA ALA A 44 6.11 -11.74 5.61
C ALA A 44 7.04 -10.99 4.64
N GLY A 45 7.44 -9.75 4.96
CA GLY A 45 8.42 -8.97 4.19
C GLY A 45 7.84 -7.75 3.46
N CYS A 46 6.59 -7.36 3.74
CA CYS A 46 6.12 -6.03 3.34
C CYS A 46 6.86 -4.95 4.13
N ASP A 47 7.15 -3.82 3.47
CA ASP A 47 7.74 -2.65 4.11
C ASP A 47 6.67 -1.84 4.87
N ILE A 48 5.41 -1.86 4.40
CA ILE A 48 4.27 -1.13 4.98
C ILE A 48 3.03 -2.03 5.04
N ALA A 49 2.28 -1.92 6.14
CA ALA A 49 0.94 -2.47 6.30
C ALA A 49 -0.12 -1.37 6.07
N LEU A 50 -1.04 -1.57 5.12
CA LEU A 50 -2.07 -0.58 4.78
C LEU A 50 -3.36 -0.82 5.57
N HIS A 51 -3.88 0.21 6.24
CA HIS A 51 -5.17 0.18 6.91
C HIS A 51 -5.99 1.39 6.49
N CYS A 52 -7.12 1.16 5.81
CA CYS A 52 -7.89 2.22 5.16
C CYS A 52 -9.14 2.67 5.93
N SER A 53 -9.59 1.92 6.95
CA SER A 53 -10.90 2.16 7.58
C SER A 53 -10.94 3.47 8.39
N GLY A 54 -9.79 3.95 8.87
CA GLY A 54 -9.69 5.12 9.75
C GLY A 54 -10.29 4.91 11.15
N ASN A 55 -10.66 3.67 11.52
CA ASN A 55 -11.17 3.37 12.85
C ASN A 55 -10.04 3.50 13.89
N MET A 56 -10.21 4.41 14.87
CA MET A 56 -9.16 4.70 15.87
C MET A 56 -8.78 3.48 16.72
N ALA A 57 -9.75 2.69 17.17
CA ALA A 57 -9.46 1.52 18.00
C ALA A 57 -8.64 0.48 17.23
N GLU A 58 -8.91 0.33 15.92
CA GLU A 58 -8.11 -0.53 15.04
C GLU A 58 -6.70 0.04 14.84
N MET A 59 -6.58 1.35 14.62
CA MET A 59 -5.27 2.02 14.45
C MET A 59 -4.40 1.92 15.71
N GLU A 60 -4.98 2.10 16.90
CA GLU A 60 -4.28 1.93 18.19
C GLU A 60 -3.81 0.48 18.38
N ALA A 61 -4.66 -0.50 18.06
CA ALA A 61 -4.30 -1.91 18.13
C ALA A 61 -3.16 -2.27 17.16
N ILE A 62 -3.17 -1.71 15.95
CA ILE A 62 -2.09 -1.88 14.97
C ILE A 62 -0.80 -1.23 15.49
N ALA A 63 -0.85 0.05 15.90
CA ALA A 63 0.31 0.80 16.35
C ALA A 63 0.97 0.19 17.59
N GLY A 64 0.19 -0.42 18.49
CA GLY A 64 0.71 -1.14 19.65
C GLY A 64 1.37 -2.49 19.31
N ALA A 65 1.09 -3.06 18.13
CA ALA A 65 1.58 -4.37 17.71
C ALA A 65 2.76 -4.32 16.73
N VAL A 66 3.03 -3.16 16.11
CA VAL A 66 4.10 -2.99 15.12
C VAL A 66 5.21 -2.07 15.64
N GLY A 67 6.43 -2.29 15.17
CA GLY A 67 7.58 -1.47 15.51
C GLY A 67 7.72 -0.23 14.62
N ALA A 68 8.72 0.59 14.94
CA ALA A 68 9.16 1.65 14.03
C ALA A 68 9.66 1.05 12.70
N ILE A 69 9.49 1.80 11.61
CA ILE A 69 9.99 1.43 10.29
C ILE A 69 11.50 1.18 10.33
N ASP A 70 11.94 0.07 9.73
CA ASP A 70 13.36 -0.26 9.66
C ASP A 70 14.09 0.58 8.59
N ALA A 71 15.42 0.60 8.66
CA ALA A 71 16.24 1.41 7.74
C ALA A 71 16.06 1.02 6.26
N PRO A 72 16.04 -0.28 5.87
CA PRO A 72 15.75 -0.68 4.49
C PRO A 72 14.39 -0.21 3.97
N ALA A 73 13.31 -0.44 4.73
CA ALA A 73 11.96 -0.03 4.39
C ALA A 73 11.86 1.49 4.28
N LYS A 74 12.48 2.23 5.22
CA LYS A 74 12.54 3.68 5.18
C LYS A 74 13.26 4.21 3.94
N ALA A 75 14.40 3.62 3.58
CA ALA A 75 15.12 4.01 2.38
C ALA A 75 14.31 3.75 1.09
N ARG A 76 13.57 2.63 1.03
CA ARG A 76 12.64 2.34 -0.07
C ARG A 76 11.49 3.33 -0.12
N LEU A 77 10.92 3.69 1.03
CA LEU A 77 9.88 4.70 1.15
C LEU A 77 10.37 6.05 0.64
N ASP A 78 11.55 6.48 1.07
CA ASP A 78 12.13 7.75 0.63
C ASP A 78 12.35 7.79 -0.90
N ARG A 79 12.84 6.70 -1.49
CA ARG A 79 12.96 6.58 -2.96
C ARG A 79 11.61 6.64 -3.64
N ALA A 80 10.59 5.94 -3.11
CA ALA A 80 9.25 5.94 -3.66
C ALA A 80 8.61 7.34 -3.59
N MET A 81 8.74 8.03 -2.45
CA MET A 81 8.20 9.38 -2.27
C MET A 81 8.91 10.40 -3.16
N ALA A 82 10.20 10.22 -3.43
CA ALA A 82 10.95 11.09 -4.35
C ALA A 82 10.43 11.03 -5.80
N THR A 83 9.76 9.96 -6.23
CA THR A 83 9.20 9.87 -7.61
C THR A 83 7.91 10.68 -7.79
N VAL A 84 7.18 10.90 -6.69
CA VAL A 84 5.94 11.70 -6.67
C VAL A 84 6.18 13.12 -6.12
N ALA A 85 7.35 13.37 -5.53
CA ALA A 85 7.72 14.70 -5.06
C ALA A 85 7.75 15.68 -6.25
N GLY A 86 6.93 16.72 -6.19
CA GLY A 86 6.85 17.73 -7.24
C GLY A 86 6.04 17.33 -8.48
N THR A 87 5.32 16.19 -8.46
CA THR A 87 4.29 15.95 -9.49
C THR A 87 3.26 17.07 -9.45
N LYS A 88 2.93 17.61 -10.63
CA LYS A 88 1.91 18.64 -10.77
C LYS A 88 0.61 18.18 -10.11
N ALA A 89 -0.06 19.11 -9.42
CA ALA A 89 -1.42 18.90 -8.99
C ALA A 89 -2.24 18.36 -10.17
N SER A 90 -3.07 17.36 -9.91
CA SER A 90 -4.04 16.90 -10.90
C SER A 90 -4.82 18.10 -11.45
N PRO A 91 -5.25 18.05 -12.73
CA PRO A 91 -6.20 19.03 -13.25
C PRO A 91 -7.37 19.22 -12.27
N PRO A 92 -8.02 20.40 -12.27
CA PRO A 92 -9.22 20.62 -11.47
C PRO A 92 -10.23 19.48 -11.65
N LEU A 93 -10.96 19.14 -10.59
CA LEU A 93 -11.90 18.01 -10.61
C LEU A 93 -12.91 18.14 -11.76
N GLU A 94 -13.30 19.36 -12.09
CA GLU A 94 -14.21 19.68 -13.17
C GLU A 94 -13.65 19.25 -14.54
N GLU A 95 -12.35 19.46 -14.78
CA GLU A 95 -11.68 19.04 -16.01
C GLU A 95 -11.56 17.52 -16.10
N LEU A 96 -11.30 16.87 -14.96
CA LEU A 96 -11.28 15.40 -14.87
C LEU A 96 -12.67 14.80 -15.16
N ILE A 97 -13.74 15.41 -14.62
CA ILE A 97 -15.13 15.02 -14.90
C ILE A 97 -15.45 15.18 -16.38
N ALA A 98 -15.12 16.32 -16.98
CA ALA A 98 -15.35 16.56 -18.40
C ALA A 98 -14.60 15.55 -19.28
N THR A 99 -13.36 15.21 -18.92
CA THR A 99 -12.56 14.20 -19.63
C THR A 99 -13.21 12.81 -19.53
N ARG A 100 -13.65 12.41 -18.33
CA ARG A 100 -14.36 11.14 -18.12
C ARG A 100 -15.62 11.07 -18.99
N ASP A 101 -16.45 12.10 -18.97
CA ASP A 101 -17.73 12.10 -19.70
C ASP A 101 -17.51 12.04 -21.22
N ALA A 102 -16.50 12.77 -21.73
CA ALA A 102 -16.12 12.69 -23.15
C ALA A 102 -15.64 11.29 -23.56
N LEU A 103 -14.88 10.60 -22.69
CA LEU A 103 -14.40 9.24 -22.93
C LEU A 103 -15.54 8.19 -22.85
N ILE A 104 -16.50 8.38 -21.94
CA ILE A 104 -17.67 7.49 -21.84
C ILE A 104 -18.56 7.64 -23.07
N ALA A 105 -18.74 8.87 -23.58
CA ALA A 105 -19.61 9.16 -24.71
C ALA A 105 -19.18 8.51 -26.04
N VAL A 106 -17.92 8.08 -26.18
CA VAL A 106 -17.41 7.39 -27.38
C VAL A 106 -17.54 5.86 -27.31
N LEU A 107 -18.00 5.31 -26.18
CA LEU A 107 -18.25 3.87 -26.07
C LEU A 107 -19.56 3.51 -26.81
N PRO A 108 -19.56 2.47 -27.66
CA PRO A 108 -20.79 1.96 -28.26
C PRO A 108 -21.74 1.44 -27.16
N ALA A 109 -23.04 1.63 -27.39
CA ALA A 109 -24.11 1.15 -26.52
C ALA A 109 -24.21 -0.37 -26.45
#